data_AF-A0A974ZLC9-F1
#
_entry.id   AF-A0A974ZLC9-F1
#
_cell.length_a   1.000
_cell.length_b   1.000
_cell.length_c   1.000
_cell.angle_alpha   90.00
_cell.angle_beta   90.00
_cell.angle_gamma   90.00
#
_symmetry.space_group_name_H-M   'P 1'
#
loop_
_entity.id
_entity.type
_entity.pdbx_description
1 polymer ?
#
loop_
_entity_poly.entity_id
_entity_poly.type
_entity_poly.pdbx_seq_one_letter_code
_entity_poly.pdbx_strand_id
1 'polypeptide(L)'
;MNEYGRQAQKNWELLAPQATKEILNQDPNFFHNLGEQAHEKVVELSRQLAGQDLPEETFLEKLGRLNMSKLQAQEIVSHEMLMPTTQEVTNEQQTQPGETPQLHQEPETKMLGDRIQYWMPGQVGWSDDPDEGWQEALPLETPTTDSNQ
;
A
#
# COMPACT_ATOMS: atom_id res chain seq x y z
N MET A 1 -5.93 -12.64 16.23
CA MET A 1 -5.75 -11.37 15.50
C MET A 1 -6.04 -11.62 14.03
N ASN A 2 -6.84 -10.75 13.40
CA ASN A 2 -7.24 -10.88 12.00
C ASN A 2 -6.16 -10.36 11.02
N GLU A 3 -6.48 -10.28 9.73
CA GLU A 3 -5.55 -9.83 8.68
C GLU A 3 -5.12 -8.36 8.85
N TYR A 4 -6.06 -7.47 9.18
CA TYR A 4 -5.77 -6.05 9.37
C TYR A 4 -4.89 -5.80 10.60
N GLY A 5 -5.11 -6.55 11.68
CA GLY A 5 -4.25 -6.46 12.86
C GLY A 5 -2.81 -6.90 12.57
N ARG A 6 -2.62 -7.97 11.78
CA ARG A 6 -1.28 -8.38 11.33
C ARG A 6 -0.64 -7.36 10.40
N GLN A 7 -1.43 -6.76 9.51
CA GLN A 7 -0.95 -5.73 8.60
C GLN A 7 -0.51 -4.47 9.36
N ALA A 8 -1.33 -4.00 10.30
CA ALA A 8 -1.00 -2.88 11.16
C ALA A 8 0.27 -3.15 11.96
N GLN A 9 0.35 -4.30 12.64
CA GLN A 9 1.55 -4.65 13.40
C GLN A 9 2.80 -4.63 12.52
N LYS A 10 2.75 -5.22 11.33
CA LYS A 10 3.88 -5.22 10.38
C LYS A 10 4.27 -3.79 9.95
N ASN A 11 3.30 -2.95 9.64
CA ASN A 11 3.55 -1.56 9.23
C ASN A 11 4.19 -0.76 10.38
N TRP A 12 3.68 -0.92 11.60
CA TRP A 12 4.19 -0.25 12.79
C TRP A 12 5.58 -0.76 13.20
N GLU A 13 5.85 -2.06 13.10
CA GLU A 13 7.19 -2.61 13.35
C GLU A 13 8.22 -2.08 12.35
N LEU A 14 7.82 -1.85 11.09
CA LEU A 14 8.68 -1.31 10.05
C LEU A 14 8.91 0.20 10.20
N LEU A 15 7.84 0.94 10.48
CA LEU A 15 7.82 2.40 10.41
C LEU A 15 7.92 3.09 11.76
N ALA A 16 7.76 2.36 12.87
CA ALA A 16 7.75 2.84 14.25
C ALA A 16 8.08 1.76 15.31
N PRO A 17 9.27 1.10 15.24
CA PRO A 17 9.58 -0.05 16.07
C PRO A 17 9.64 0.23 17.57
N GLN A 18 10.06 1.44 17.99
CA GLN A 18 10.10 1.80 19.41
C GLN A 18 8.69 2.05 19.97
N ALA A 19 7.88 2.83 19.24
CA ALA A 19 6.48 3.07 19.60
C ALA A 19 5.69 1.76 19.65
N THR A 20 5.93 0.84 18.71
CA THR A 20 5.33 -0.49 18.71
C THR A 20 5.62 -1.26 20.00
N LYS A 21 6.88 -1.27 20.45
CA LYS A 21 7.26 -1.95 21.70
C LYS A 21 6.61 -1.30 22.91
N GLU A 22 6.59 0.03 22.96
CA GLU A 22 5.98 0.77 24.06
C GLU A 22 4.48 0.47 24.16
N ILE A 23 3.76 0.52 23.04
CA ILE A 23 2.34 0.20 22.97
C ILE A 23 2.09 -1.24 23.38
N LEU A 24 2.86 -2.21 22.87
CA LEU A 24 2.67 -3.63 23.24
C LEU A 24 2.97 -3.92 24.72
N ASN A 25 3.86 -3.15 25.34
CA ASN A 25 4.10 -3.25 26.79
C ASN A 25 2.91 -2.71 27.61
N GLN A 26 2.19 -1.71 27.09
CA GLN A 26 1.04 -1.10 27.74
C GLN A 26 -0.27 -1.85 27.47
N ASP A 27 -0.52 -2.22 26.21
CA ASP A 27 -1.66 -2.98 25.73
C ASP A 27 -1.22 -4.10 24.76
N PRO A 28 -1.04 -5.33 25.26
CA PRO A 28 -0.72 -6.49 24.43
C PRO A 28 -1.79 -6.83 23.38
N ASN A 29 -3.02 -6.33 23.53
CA ASN A 29 -4.13 -6.58 22.61
C ASN A 29 -4.34 -5.45 21.60
N PHE A 30 -3.48 -4.42 21.59
CA PHE A 30 -3.65 -3.24 20.75
C PHE A 30 -3.92 -3.60 19.27
N PHE A 31 -3.04 -4.38 18.64
CA PHE A 31 -3.21 -4.77 17.23
C PHE A 31 -4.36 -5.76 16.99
N HIS A 32 -4.76 -6.52 18.01
CA HIS A 32 -5.98 -7.33 17.93
C HIS A 32 -7.20 -6.41 17.80
N ASN A 33 -7.33 -5.46 18.73
CA ASN A 33 -8.45 -4.51 18.77
C ASN A 33 -8.45 -3.58 17.56
N LEU A 34 -7.28 -3.12 17.12
CA LEU A 34 -7.14 -2.29 15.91
C LEU A 34 -7.58 -3.06 14.66
N GLY A 35 -7.22 -4.35 14.58
CA GLY A 35 -7.65 -5.23 13.50
C GLY A 35 -9.16 -5.40 13.45
N GLU A 36 -9.83 -5.63 14.59
CA GLU A 36 -11.29 -5.78 14.64
C GLU A 36 -11.99 -4.48 14.24
N GLN A 37 -11.53 -3.33 14.77
CA GLN A 37 -12.06 -2.02 14.39
C GLN A 37 -11.88 -1.74 12.89
N ALA A 38 -10.72 -2.07 12.33
CA ALA A 38 -10.48 -1.92 10.90
C ALA A 38 -11.39 -2.81 10.06
N HIS A 39 -11.62 -4.06 10.49
CA HIS A 39 -12.57 -4.96 9.80
C HIS A 39 -13.98 -4.37 9.79
N GLU A 40 -14.47 -3.92 10.94
CA GLU A 40 -15.79 -3.27 11.05
C GLU A 40 -15.87 -2.02 10.15
N LYS A 41 -14.81 -1.21 10.14
CA LYS A 41 -14.74 0.00 9.31
C LYS A 41 -14.77 -0.32 7.82
N VAL A 42 -14.05 -1.35 7.38
CA VAL A 42 -14.08 -1.80 5.98
C VAL A 42 -15.50 -2.23 5.60
N VAL A 43 -16.19 -3.01 6.43
CA VAL A 43 -17.57 -3.44 6.16
C VAL A 43 -18.52 -2.24 6.05
N GLU A 44 -18.41 -1.30 6.99
CA GLU A 44 -19.23 -0.08 6.98
C GLU A 44 -18.98 0.74 5.71
N LEU A 45 -17.71 1.05 5.43
CA LEU A 45 -17.30 1.91 4.32
C LEU A 45 -17.59 1.25 2.97
N SER A 46 -17.42 -0.07 2.84
CA SER A 46 -17.77 -0.81 1.62
C SER A 46 -19.23 -0.62 1.25
N ARG A 47 -20.14 -0.66 2.24
CA ARG A 47 -21.57 -0.44 2.02
C ARG A 47 -21.87 1.02 1.66
N GLN A 48 -21.19 1.96 2.30
CA GLN A 48 -21.34 3.39 1.99
C GLN A 48 -20.89 3.70 0.55
N LEU A 49 -19.72 3.18 0.15
CA LEU A 49 -19.17 3.35 -1.19
C LEU A 49 -19.98 2.66 -2.28
N ALA A 50 -20.52 1.47 -2.00
CA ALA A 50 -21.38 0.77 -2.93
C ALA A 50 -22.67 1.54 -3.22
N GLY A 51 -23.21 2.23 -2.21
CA GLY A 51 -24.50 2.90 -2.31
C GLY A 51 -25.67 1.92 -2.42
N GLN A 52 -26.82 2.44 -2.83
CA GLN A 52 -28.03 1.64 -3.03
C GLN A 52 -27.95 0.82 -4.30
N ASP A 53 -28.78 -0.23 -4.40
CA ASP A 53 -28.92 -1.00 -5.63
C ASP A 53 -29.55 -0.15 -6.72
N LEU A 54 -29.04 -0.30 -7.95
CA LEU A 54 -29.53 0.42 -9.11
C LEU A 54 -30.64 -0.38 -9.80
N PRO A 55 -31.73 0.27 -10.25
CA PRO A 55 -32.72 -0.39 -11.09
C PRO A 55 -32.06 -0.82 -12.41
N GLU A 56 -32.40 -2.00 -12.93
CA GLU A 56 -31.84 -2.61 -14.15
C GLU A 56 -30.37 -3.08 -14.07
N GLU A 57 -29.72 -3.07 -12.90
CA GLU A 57 -28.36 -3.63 -12.75
C GLU A 57 -28.36 -5.16 -12.86
N THR A 58 -27.53 -5.70 -13.76
CA THR A 58 -27.34 -7.16 -13.85
C THR A 58 -26.55 -7.68 -12.66
N PHE A 59 -26.63 -8.99 -12.40
CA PHE A 59 -25.91 -9.61 -11.29
C PHE A 59 -24.38 -9.36 -11.33
N LEU A 60 -23.78 -9.43 -12.52
CA LEU A 60 -22.33 -9.24 -12.67
C LEU A 60 -21.91 -7.77 -12.45
N GLU A 61 -22.71 -6.82 -12.91
CA GLU A 61 -22.49 -5.39 -12.67
C GLU A 61 -22.56 -5.09 -11.17
N LYS A 62 -23.58 -5.62 -10.49
CA LYS A 62 -23.72 -5.51 -9.04
C LYS A 62 -22.52 -6.08 -8.30
N LEU A 63 -22.11 -7.30 -8.65
CA LEU A 63 -20.95 -7.93 -8.03
C LEU A 63 -19.67 -7.14 -8.27
N GLY A 64 -19.49 -6.60 -9.48
CA GLY A 64 -18.37 -5.71 -9.83
C GLY A 64 -18.34 -4.46 -8.94
N ARG A 65 -19.45 -3.75 -8.84
CA ARG A 65 -19.59 -2.55 -7.98
C ARG A 65 -19.29 -2.87 -6.51
N LEU A 66 -19.84 -3.96 -5.98
CA LEU A 66 -19.61 -4.36 -4.60
C LEU A 66 -18.14 -4.72 -4.34
N ASN A 67 -17.49 -5.43 -5.26
CA ASN A 67 -16.08 -5.77 -5.14
C ASN A 67 -15.18 -4.53 -5.22
N MET A 68 -15.44 -3.62 -6.15
CA MET A 68 -14.69 -2.36 -6.25
C MET A 68 -14.85 -1.50 -4.98
N SER A 69 -16.08 -1.42 -4.47
CA SER A 69 -16.37 -0.67 -3.22
C SER A 69 -15.63 -1.28 -2.03
N LYS A 70 -15.54 -2.62 -1.96
CA LYS A 70 -14.77 -3.32 -0.94
C LYS A 70 -13.27 -3.03 -1.05
N LEU A 71 -12.70 -3.13 -2.25
CA LEU A 71 -11.27 -2.84 -2.47
C LEU A 71 -10.93 -1.41 -2.07
N GLN A 72 -11.74 -0.44 -2.49
CA GLN A 72 -11.56 0.96 -2.14
C GLN A 72 -11.68 1.19 -0.62
N ALA A 73 -12.66 0.55 0.04
CA ALA A 73 -12.78 0.63 1.49
C ALA A 73 -11.55 0.06 2.22
N GLN A 74 -11.00 -1.06 1.74
CA GLN A 74 -9.79 -1.66 2.30
C GLN A 74 -8.58 -0.74 2.16
N GLU A 75 -8.42 -0.09 1.01
CA GLU A 75 -7.34 0.87 0.77
C GLU A 75 -7.42 2.07 1.71
N ILE A 76 -8.61 2.68 1.83
CA ILE A 76 -8.86 3.83 2.71
C ILE A 76 -8.54 3.45 4.16
N VAL A 77 -9.12 2.36 4.67
CA VAL A 77 -8.91 1.93 6.06
C VAL A 77 -7.45 1.56 6.31
N SER A 78 -6.77 0.95 5.34
CA SER A 78 -5.34 0.64 5.45
C SER A 78 -4.50 1.89 5.67
N HIS A 79 -4.75 2.95 4.89
CA HIS A 79 -4.01 4.20 5.00
C HIS A 79 -4.39 4.98 6.27
N GLU A 80 -5.67 5.01 6.64
CA GLU A 80 -6.16 5.81 7.77
C GLU A 80 -5.90 5.17 9.14
N MET A 81 -5.92 3.84 9.25
CA MET A 81 -5.91 3.15 10.55
C MET A 81 -4.72 2.21 10.76
N LEU A 82 -4.13 1.66 9.69
CA LEU A 82 -3.13 0.59 9.81
C LEU A 82 -1.69 1.10 9.67
N MET A 83 -1.49 2.43 9.70
CA MET A 83 -0.17 3.06 9.68
C MET A 83 0.05 3.85 10.98
N PRO A 84 1.29 3.93 11.48
CA PRO A 84 1.59 4.83 12.58
C PRO A 84 1.38 6.28 12.13
N THR A 85 1.04 7.13 13.08
CA THR A 85 0.88 8.56 12.84
C THR A 85 2.23 9.19 12.48
N THR A 86 2.21 10.32 11.76
CA THR A 86 3.45 11.06 11.44
C THR A 86 4.23 11.45 12.69
N GLN A 87 3.56 11.65 13.83
CA GLN A 87 4.22 11.97 15.10
C GLN A 87 5.03 10.80 15.64
N GLU A 88 4.49 9.58 15.60
CA GLU A 88 5.22 8.37 16.01
C GLU A 88 6.43 8.14 15.10
N VAL A 89 6.22 8.29 13.78
CA VAL A 89 7.26 8.24 12.73
C VAL A 89 8.37 9.28 12.91
N THR A 90 8.03 10.45 13.45
CA THR A 90 9.02 11.51 13.70
C THR A 90 9.77 11.28 15.02
N ASN A 91 9.07 10.79 16.04
CA ASN A 91 9.64 10.62 17.37
C ASN A 91 10.72 9.52 17.40
N GLU A 92 10.53 8.44 16.64
CA GLU A 92 11.53 7.39 16.46
C GLU A 92 12.81 7.87 15.74
N GLN A 93 12.70 8.82 14.81
CA GLN A 93 13.85 9.38 14.08
C GLN A 93 14.73 10.20 15.03
N GLN A 94 14.11 10.90 15.98
CA GLN A 94 14.82 11.66 17.02
C GLN A 94 15.49 10.78 18.07
N THR A 95 15.05 9.52 18.22
CA THR A 95 15.64 8.59 19.20
C THR A 95 16.89 7.88 18.66
N GLN A 96 17.29 8.10 17.40
CA GLN A 96 18.52 7.55 16.84
C GLN A 96 19.75 8.29 17.41
N PRO A 97 20.66 7.62 18.13
CA PRO A 97 21.84 8.28 18.67
C PRO A 97 22.88 8.48 17.57
N GLY A 98 23.01 9.71 17.08
CA GLY A 98 24.24 10.23 16.48
C GLY A 98 24.31 10.22 14.96
N GLU A 99 23.57 11.11 14.30
CA GLU A 99 24.04 11.72 13.05
C GLU A 99 24.12 13.23 13.26
N THR A 100 25.35 13.75 13.19
CA THR A 100 25.67 15.16 13.40
C THR A 100 25.07 15.99 12.25
N PRO A 101 24.43 17.15 12.50
CA PRO A 101 23.99 18.03 11.42
C PRO A 101 25.21 18.68 10.74
N GLN A 102 25.70 18.10 9.64
CA GLN A 102 26.56 18.85 8.74
C GLN A 102 25.68 19.83 7.96
N LEU A 103 25.73 21.09 8.41
CA LEU A 103 25.37 22.29 7.66
C LEU A 103 25.88 22.19 6.20
N HIS A 104 25.03 21.74 5.29
CA HIS A 104 25.15 22.08 3.87
C HIS A 104 24.08 23.13 3.58
N GLN A 105 24.54 24.37 3.41
CA GLN A 105 23.74 25.41 2.79
C GLN A 105 23.58 25.09 1.29
N GLU A 106 22.36 25.28 0.82
CA GLU A 106 21.74 25.02 -0.49
C GLU A 106 22.54 25.46 -1.74
N PRO A 107 22.11 24.98 -2.93
CA PRO A 107 21.35 25.94 -3.74
C PRO A 107 19.98 25.40 -4.19
N GLU A 108 18.99 26.27 -4.04
CA GLU A 108 17.65 26.15 -4.61
C GLU A 108 17.69 25.61 -6.05
N THR A 109 17.10 24.44 -6.28
CA THR A 109 16.51 24.11 -7.59
C THR A 109 15.16 23.44 -7.38
N LYS A 110 14.13 24.25 -7.59
CA LYS A 110 12.75 23.89 -7.88
C LYS A 110 12.60 22.46 -8.41
N MET A 111 11.99 21.58 -7.63
CA MET A 111 10.97 20.62 -8.05
C MET A 111 10.33 20.05 -6.78
N LEU A 112 9.35 20.78 -6.25
CA LEU A 112 8.42 20.26 -5.26
C LEU A 112 7.44 19.34 -6.00
N GLY A 113 7.82 18.08 -6.17
CA GLY A 113 7.02 17.05 -6.82
C GLY A 113 7.76 15.72 -6.72
N ASP A 114 7.05 14.67 -6.29
CA ASP A 114 7.49 13.27 -6.32
C ASP A 114 8.50 12.78 -5.29
N ARG A 115 8.07 12.70 -4.02
CA ARG A 115 8.46 11.55 -3.18
C ARG A 115 7.45 11.19 -2.10
N ILE A 116 6.22 10.92 -2.51
CA ILE A 116 5.38 9.90 -1.87
C ILE A 116 5.53 8.66 -2.75
N GLN A 117 6.13 7.60 -2.22
CA GLN A 117 6.23 6.32 -2.90
C GLN A 117 4.83 5.72 -3.05
N TYR A 118 4.30 5.79 -4.27
CA TYR A 118 3.11 5.07 -4.70
C TYR A 118 3.33 3.57 -4.53
N TRP A 119 2.50 2.91 -3.71
CA TRP A 119 2.34 1.46 -3.75
C TRP A 119 1.38 1.14 -4.91
N MET A 120 1.88 0.58 -6.01
CA MET A 120 1.07 -0.11 -7.01
C MET A 120 1.19 -1.62 -6.80
N PRO A 121 0.09 -2.38 -6.62
CA PRO A 121 0.18 -3.83 -6.56
C PRO A 121 0.33 -4.40 -7.98
N GLY A 122 1.49 -5.02 -8.21
CA GLY A 122 1.69 -5.99 -9.28
C GLY A 122 2.22 -5.42 -10.59
N GLN A 123 3.53 -5.55 -10.82
CA GLN A 123 4.07 -6.31 -11.96
C GLN A 123 5.62 -6.30 -11.98
N VAL A 124 6.17 -7.51 -12.16
CA VAL A 124 7.45 -7.91 -12.79
C VAL A 124 8.75 -7.14 -12.52
N GLY A 125 9.77 -7.91 -12.15
CA GLY A 125 11.11 -7.44 -11.81
C GLY A 125 11.86 -6.80 -12.97
N TRP A 126 12.68 -5.83 -12.60
CA TRP A 126 13.72 -5.25 -13.43
C TRP A 126 15.06 -5.75 -12.90
N SER A 127 15.81 -6.48 -13.73
CA SER A 127 17.24 -6.70 -13.51
C SER A 127 17.98 -5.49 -14.05
N ASP A 128 18.85 -4.90 -13.23
CA ASP A 128 19.82 -3.88 -13.62
C ASP A 128 20.91 -4.52 -14.50
N ASP A 129 20.79 -4.37 -15.83
CA ASP A 129 21.89 -4.55 -16.77
C ASP A 129 21.89 -3.37 -17.76
N PRO A 130 22.95 -2.52 -17.80
CA PRO A 130 22.88 -1.22 -18.45
C PRO A 130 23.30 -1.18 -19.93
N ASP A 131 23.38 -2.30 -20.66
CA ASP A 131 24.06 -2.34 -21.97
C ASP A 131 23.26 -2.83 -23.20
N GLU A 132 21.92 -2.79 -23.20
CA GLU A 132 21.17 -3.03 -24.45
C GLU A 132 20.15 -1.94 -24.76
N GLY A 133 20.48 -1.15 -25.77
CA GLY A 133 19.66 -0.09 -26.33
C GLY A 133 18.39 -0.60 -27.01
N TRP A 134 17.37 0.25 -26.96
CA TRP A 134 16.07 0.11 -27.60
C TRP A 134 16.16 -0.30 -29.08
N GLN A 135 15.57 -1.44 -29.43
CA GLN A 135 14.99 -1.64 -30.76
C GLN A 135 13.51 -1.96 -30.66
N GLU A 136 12.79 -1.28 -31.56
CA GLU A 136 11.35 -1.12 -31.69
C GLU A 136 10.54 -2.42 -31.73
N ALA A 137 9.30 -2.27 -31.30
CA ALA A 137 8.32 -3.34 -31.24
C ALA A 137 7.49 -3.47 -32.53
N LEU A 138 7.15 -4.73 -32.83
CA LEU A 138 5.95 -5.28 -33.48
C LEU A 138 5.95 -5.41 -35.02
N PRO A 139 5.18 -6.36 -35.62
CA PRO A 139 4.12 -7.21 -35.05
C PRO A 139 4.13 -8.73 -35.42
N LEU A 140 3.25 -9.46 -34.70
CA LEU A 140 2.51 -10.69 -35.02
C LEU A 140 2.74 -11.30 -36.42
N GLU A 141 2.98 -12.63 -36.50
CA GLU A 141 2.18 -13.66 -37.21
C GLU A 141 2.72 -15.07 -36.86
N THR A 142 1.86 -15.97 -36.34
CA THR A 142 2.11 -17.43 -36.40
C THR A 142 1.54 -17.95 -37.72
N PRO A 143 2.17 -18.94 -38.39
CA PRO A 143 1.75 -20.32 -38.11
C PRO A 143 2.87 -21.37 -38.22
N THR A 144 2.81 -22.38 -37.34
CA THR A 144 3.50 -23.64 -37.51
C THR A 144 2.88 -24.42 -38.69
N THR A 145 3.66 -24.62 -39.74
CA THR A 145 3.47 -25.56 -40.87
C THR A 145 4.89 -25.66 -41.45
N ASP A 146 5.56 -26.79 -41.67
CA ASP A 146 5.17 -28.17 -41.90
C ASP A 146 6.41 -29.06 -41.64
N SER A 147 6.16 -30.34 -41.37
CA SER A 147 6.85 -31.53 -41.90
C SER A 147 8.34 -31.51 -42.32
N ASN A 148 9.03 -32.53 -41.80
CA ASN A 148 9.64 -33.62 -42.57
C ASN A 148 10.71 -33.26 -43.63
N GLN A 149 11.98 -33.52 -43.29
CA GLN A 149 12.88 -34.41 -44.03
C GLN A 149 14.17 -34.69 -43.24
#